data_AF-A0A355XW86-F1
#
_entry.id   AF-A0A355XW86-F1
#
_cell.length_a   1.000
_cell.length_b   1.000
_cell.length_c   1.000
_cell.angle_alpha   90.00
_cell.angle_beta   90.00
_cell.angle_gamma   90.00
#
_symmetry.space_group_name_H-M   'P 1'
#
loop_
_entity.id
_entity.type
_entity.pdbx_description
1 polymer ?
#
loop_
_entity_poly.entity_id
_entity_poly.type
_entity_poly.pdbx_seq_one_letter_code
_entity_poly.pdbx_strand_id
1 'polypeptide(L)'
;MMLMERDFKLSRDVSYYAEQMNITSKYLSNIVRQVTGHTPKTIIDQYVILQLKMQLKRTTKSIKEMAWEYHFTDVSFFCRYFKKHTGLTPQQVRGQMQSY
;
A
#
# COMPACT_ATOMS: atom_id res chain seq x y z
N MET A 1 -10.03 8.10 -10.34
CA MET A 1 -8.83 7.56 -9.65
C MET A 1 -8.49 8.29 -8.34
N MET A 2 -9.15 9.39 -7.92
CA MET A 2 -8.77 10.15 -6.71
C MET A 2 -9.01 9.47 -5.35
N LEU A 3 -9.93 8.50 -5.24
CA LEU A 3 -10.32 7.91 -3.96
C LEU A 3 -9.23 7.02 -3.33
N MET A 4 -8.56 6.21 -4.16
CA MET A 4 -7.48 5.35 -3.69
C MET A 4 -6.29 6.18 -3.21
N GLU A 5 -5.97 7.27 -3.91
CA GLU A 5 -4.92 8.23 -3.53
C GLU A 5 -5.20 8.96 -2.21
N ARG A 6 -6.48 9.08 -1.81
CA ARG A 6 -6.87 9.77 -0.57
C ARG A 6 -6.94 8.83 0.63
N ASP A 7 -7.48 7.62 0.45
CA ASP A 7 -7.85 6.72 1.53
C ASP A 7 -6.98 5.45 1.66
N PHE A 8 -5.95 5.27 0.82
CA PHE A 8 -5.00 4.13 0.94
C PHE A 8 -4.31 4.03 2.30
N LYS A 9 -4.24 5.14 3.03
CA LYS A 9 -3.72 5.20 4.40
C LYS A 9 -4.79 4.80 5.44
N LEU A 10 -6.07 5.06 5.16
CA LEU A 10 -7.17 4.91 6.12
C LEU A 10 -7.72 3.49 6.18
N SER A 11 -7.96 2.87 5.02
CA SER A 11 -8.50 1.51 4.97
C SER A 11 -7.94 0.72 3.79
N ARG A 12 -7.75 -0.58 4.02
CA ARG A 12 -7.28 -1.53 3.00
C ARG A 12 -8.38 -2.49 2.56
N ASP A 13 -9.63 -2.16 2.90
CA ASP A 13 -10.78 -3.00 2.64
C ASP A 13 -11.38 -2.68 1.27
N VAL A 14 -11.49 -3.71 0.44
CA VAL A 14 -12.09 -3.60 -0.90
C VAL A 14 -13.52 -3.10 -0.81
N SER A 15 -14.25 -3.52 0.22
CA SER A 15 -15.62 -3.07 0.48
C SER A 15 -15.70 -1.58 0.73
N TYR A 16 -14.75 -1.00 1.47
CA TYR A 16 -14.70 0.44 1.72
C TYR A 16 -14.56 1.24 0.41
N TYR A 17 -13.62 0.84 -0.45
CA TYR A 17 -13.47 1.50 -1.76
C TYR A 17 -14.69 1.32 -2.66
N ALA A 18 -15.33 0.15 -2.59
CA ALA A 18 -16.54 -0.12 -3.36
C ALA A 18 -17.70 0.76 -2.91
N GLU A 19 -17.93 0.89 -1.61
CA GLU A 19 -18.93 1.79 -1.04
C GLU A 19 -18.69 3.25 -1.41
N GLN A 20 -17.44 3.73 -1.33
CA GLN A 20 -17.08 5.10 -1.71
C GLN A 20 -17.28 5.37 -3.22
N MET A 21 -17.10 4.35 -4.06
CA MET A 21 -17.35 4.44 -5.49
C MET A 21 -18.81 4.16 -5.88
N ASN A 22 -19.70 3.92 -4.90
CA ASN A 22 -21.10 3.54 -5.13
C ASN A 22 -21.26 2.30 -6.03
N ILE A 23 -20.30 1.37 -5.95
CA ILE A 23 -20.29 0.12 -6.70
C ILE A 23 -20.23 -1.06 -5.76
N THR A 24 -20.66 -2.23 -6.23
CA THR A 24 -20.50 -3.45 -5.43
C THR A 24 -19.04 -3.88 -5.40
N SER A 25 -18.58 -4.42 -4.26
CA SER A 25 -17.25 -5.02 -4.11
C SER A 25 -16.95 -6.09 -5.18
N LYS A 26 -17.99 -6.79 -5.64
CA LYS A 26 -17.92 -7.76 -6.76
C LYS A 26 -17.62 -7.08 -8.10
N TYR A 27 -18.21 -5.92 -8.36
CA TYR A 27 -17.98 -5.14 -9.58
C TYR A 27 -16.56 -4.55 -9.58
N LEU A 28 -16.14 -3.95 -8.45
CA LEU A 28 -14.76 -3.48 -8.27
C LEU A 28 -13.76 -4.65 -8.43
N SER A 29 -14.07 -5.82 -7.86
CA SER A 29 -13.23 -7.02 -8.01
C SER A 29 -13.12 -7.47 -9.46
N ASN A 30 -14.22 -7.46 -10.21
CA ASN A 30 -14.21 -7.82 -11.62
C ASN A 30 -13.40 -6.82 -12.45
N ILE A 31 -13.61 -5.51 -12.29
CA ILE A 31 -12.85 -4.49 -13.02
C ILE A 31 -11.36 -4.63 -12.71
N VAL A 32 -11.00 -4.69 -11.43
CA VAL A 32 -9.59 -4.76 -11.04
C VAL A 32 -8.95 -6.04 -11.57
N ARG A 33 -9.64 -7.18 -11.49
CA ARG A 33 -9.16 -8.44 -12.05
C ARG A 33 -9.07 -8.41 -13.58
N GLN A 34 -9.97 -7.72 -14.26
CA GLN A 34 -9.97 -7.60 -15.71
C GLN A 34 -8.84 -6.69 -16.21
N VAL A 35 -8.53 -5.61 -15.48
CA VAL A 35 -7.46 -4.66 -15.82
C VAL A 35 -6.08 -5.18 -15.42
N THR A 36 -5.96 -5.84 -14.26
CA THR A 36 -4.66 -6.19 -13.66
C THR A 36 -4.39 -7.69 -13.55
N GLY A 37 -5.39 -8.55 -13.76
CA GLY A 37 -5.30 -9.99 -13.53
C GLY A 37 -5.32 -10.40 -12.04
N HIS A 38 -5.32 -9.44 -11.11
CA HIS A 38 -5.19 -9.70 -9.67
C HIS A 38 -6.46 -9.34 -8.89
N THR A 39 -6.55 -9.85 -7.65
CA THR A 39 -7.65 -9.45 -6.75
C THR A 39 -7.49 -8.00 -6.32
N PRO A 40 -8.59 -7.26 -6.09
CA PRO A 40 -8.50 -5.86 -5.65
C PRO A 40 -7.75 -5.68 -4.33
N LYS A 41 -7.81 -6.67 -3.42
CA LYS A 41 -7.00 -6.66 -2.21
C LYS A 41 -5.50 -6.66 -2.53
N THR A 42 -5.07 -7.51 -3.46
CA THR A 42 -3.68 -7.52 -3.94
C THR A 42 -3.29 -6.19 -4.57
N ILE A 43 -4.18 -5.55 -5.33
CA ILE A 43 -3.90 -4.25 -5.93
C ILE A 43 -3.80 -3.14 -4.89
N ILE A 44 -4.67 -3.13 -3.88
CA ILE A 44 -4.54 -2.22 -2.73
C ILE A 44 -3.18 -2.44 -2.05
N ASP A 45 -2.82 -3.70 -1.79
CA ASP A 45 -1.53 -4.00 -1.16
C ASP A 45 -0.35 -3.53 -2.03
N GLN A 46 -0.37 -3.82 -3.33
CA GLN A 46 0.66 -3.38 -4.27
C GLN A 46 0.75 -1.86 -4.36
N TYR A 47 -0.39 -1.17 -4.38
CA TYR A 47 -0.45 0.28 -4.44
C TYR A 47 0.10 0.92 -3.16
N VAL A 48 -0.28 0.41 -1.99
CA VAL A 48 0.27 0.84 -0.69
C VAL A 48 1.79 0.65 -0.68
N ILE A 49 2.27 -0.51 -1.12
CA ILE A 49 3.71 -0.81 -1.21
C ILE A 49 4.44 0.11 -2.19
N LEU A 50 3.83 0.44 -3.33
CA LEU A 50 4.38 1.38 -4.30
C LEU A 50 4.51 2.78 -3.69
N GLN A 51 3.45 3.27 -3.03
CA GLN A 51 3.48 4.55 -2.32
C GLN A 51 4.55 4.55 -1.22
N LEU A 52 4.68 3.46 -0.46
CA LEU A 52 5.73 3.32 0.55
C LEU A 52 7.14 3.39 -0.06
N LYS A 53 7.39 2.72 -1.19
CA LYS A 53 8.66 2.82 -1.92
C LYS A 53 8.94 4.24 -2.39
N MET A 54 7.92 4.92 -2.94
CA MET A 54 8.06 6.31 -3.38
C MET A 54 8.34 7.25 -2.21
N GLN A 55 7.66 7.04 -1.08
CA GLN A 55 7.85 7.79 0.14
C GLN A 55 9.27 7.58 0.67
N LEU A 56 9.74 6.33 0.79
CA LEU A 56 11.11 5.97 1.18
C LEU A 56 12.17 6.68 0.35
N LYS A 57 11.90 6.89 -0.95
CA LYS A 57 12.80 7.60 -1.87
C LYS A 57 12.73 9.12 -1.72
N ARG A 58 11.53 9.67 -1.50
CA ARG A 58 11.30 11.13 -1.41
C ARG A 58 11.56 11.71 -0.03
N THR A 59 11.53 10.90 1.02
CA THR A 59 11.58 11.39 2.40
C THR A 59 12.65 10.70 3.23
N THR A 60 13.20 11.44 4.19
CA THR A 60 14.12 10.96 5.23
C THR A 60 13.39 10.47 6.50
N LYS A 61 12.05 10.53 6.54
CA LYS A 61 11.23 10.01 7.65
C LYS A 61 11.63 8.61 8.09
N SER A 62 11.57 8.36 9.38
CA SER A 62 11.84 7.04 9.95
C SER A 62 10.78 6.03 9.53
N ILE A 63 11.15 4.75 9.53
CA ILE A 63 10.21 3.64 9.30
C ILE A 63 9.05 3.69 10.31
N LYS A 64 9.32 4.17 11.53
CA LYS A 64 8.33 4.32 12.58
C LYS A 64 7.26 5.36 12.22
N GLU A 65 7.67 6.52 11.71
CA GLU A 65 6.73 7.55 11.23
C GLU A 65 5.92 7.06 10.04
N MET A 66 6.53 6.31 9.12
CA MET A 66 5.81 5.74 7.98
C MET A 66 4.77 4.69 8.43
N ALA A 67 5.12 3.83 9.39
CA ALA A 67 4.17 2.85 9.94
C ALA A 67 2.95 3.55 10.56
N TRP A 68 3.19 4.62 11.33
CA TRP A 68 2.14 5.47 11.89
C TRP A 68 1.28 6.17 10.84
N GLU A 69 1.91 6.77 9.83
CA GLU A 69 1.21 7.52 8.77
C GLU A 69 0.31 6.62 7.91
N TYR A 70 0.63 5.33 7.82
CA TYR A 70 -0.15 4.33 7.09
C TYR A 70 -1.08 3.49 7.99
N HIS A 71 -1.33 3.95 9.23
CA HIS A 71 -2.19 3.30 10.21
C HIS A 71 -1.85 1.81 10.45
N PHE A 72 -0.56 1.46 10.43
CA PHE A 72 -0.12 0.17 10.94
C PHE A 72 -0.09 0.19 12.46
N THR A 73 -0.58 -0.87 13.09
CA THR A 73 -0.57 -1.06 14.55
C THR A 73 0.84 -0.90 15.13
N ASP A 74 1.83 -1.49 14.44
CA ASP A 74 3.22 -1.43 14.87
C ASP A 74 4.19 -1.47 13.68
N VAL A 75 5.40 -0.96 13.93
CA VAL A 75 6.53 -1.02 12.99
C VAL A 75 6.87 -2.45 12.60
N SER A 76 6.74 -3.41 13.54
CA SER A 76 6.97 -4.82 13.27
C SER A 76 5.98 -5.38 12.25
N PHE A 77 4.70 -5.03 12.37
CA PHE A 77 3.66 -5.41 11.39
C PHE A 77 3.93 -4.78 10.03
N PHE A 78 4.30 -3.50 10.02
CA PHE A 78 4.70 -2.78 8.81
C PHE A 78 5.88 -3.46 8.11
N CYS A 79 6.96 -3.76 8.83
CA CYS A 79 8.15 -4.41 8.27
C CYS A 79 7.83 -5.81 7.73
N ARG A 80 7.02 -6.60 8.45
CA ARG A 80 6.59 -7.93 8.00
C ARG A 80 5.74 -7.86 6.74
N TYR A 81 4.81 -6.91 6.70
CA TYR A 81 3.97 -6.65 5.54
C TYR A 81 4.82 -6.21 4.34
N PHE A 82 5.68 -5.21 4.52
CA PHE A 82 6.56 -4.71 3.47
C PHE A 82 7.47 -5.80 2.91
N LYS A 83 8.10 -6.59 3.80
CA LYS A 83 8.94 -7.73 3.40
C LYS A 83 8.15 -8.82 2.69
N LYS A 84 6.92 -9.11 3.09
CA LYS A 84 6.06 -10.09 2.41
C LYS A 84 5.77 -9.68 0.96
N HIS A 85 5.58 -8.39 0.70
CA HIS A 85 5.24 -7.89 -0.64
C HIS A 85 6.45 -7.52 -1.50
N THR A 86 7.56 -7.09 -0.91
CA THR A 86 8.76 -6.63 -1.65
C THR A 86 9.95 -7.58 -1.56
N GLY A 87 9.91 -8.56 -0.65
CA GLY A 87 11.04 -9.44 -0.33
C GLY A 87 12.10 -8.82 0.59
N LEU A 88 12.12 -7.49 0.73
CA LEU A 88 13.13 -6.72 1.46
C LEU A 88 12.51 -5.94 2.61
N THR A 89 13.30 -5.59 3.62
CA THR A 89 12.82 -4.67 4.66
C THR A 89 12.84 -3.22 4.15
N PRO A 90 11.98 -2.33 4.70
CA PRO A 90 11.98 -0.91 4.32
C PRO A 90 13.35 -0.25 4.54
N GLN A 91 14.06 -0.71 5.57
CA GLN A 91 15.40 -0.25 5.93
C GLN A 91 16.45 -0.67 4.89
N GLN A 92 16.37 -1.90 4.40
CA GLN A 92 17.22 -2.40 3.31
C GLN A 92 16.97 -1.62 2.01
N VAL A 93 15.70 -1.38 1.66
CA VAL A 93 15.35 -0.61 0.45
C VAL A 93 15.89 0.82 0.54
N ARG A 94 15.80 1.47 1.71
CA ARG A 94 16.40 2.80 1.91
C ARG A 94 17.92 2.78 1.70
N GLY A 95 18.62 1.81 2.28
CA GLY A 95 20.08 1.70 2.15
C GLY A 95 20.53 1.47 0.70
N GLN A 96 19.82 0.59 -0.03
CA GLN A 96 20.10 0.35 -1.45
C GLN A 96 19.86 1.60 -2.32
N MET A 97 18.84 2.41 -2.01
CA MET A 97 18.53 3.62 -2.77
C MET A 97 19.46 4.81 -2.49
N GLN A 98 20.15 4.86 -1.34
CA GLN A 98 21.16 5.89 -1.04
C GLN A 98 22.52 5.63 -1.71
N SER A 99 22.67 4.49 -2.37
CA SER A 99 23.95 4.04 -2.96
C SER A 99 24.04 4.29 -4.48
N TYR A 100 23.15 5.10 -5.05
CA TYR A 100 23.12 5.49 -6.47
C TYR A 100 22.98 7.01 -6.59
#